data_AF-A0A2D4EP52-F1
#
_entry.id   AF-A0A2D4EP52-F1
#
_cell.length_a   1.000
_cell.length_b   1.000
_cell.length_c   1.000
_cell.angle_alpha   90.00
_cell.angle_beta   90.00
_cell.angle_gamma   90.00
#
_symmetry.space_group_name_H-M   'P 1'
#
loop_
_entity.id
_entity.type
_entity.pdbx_description
1 polymer ?
#
loop_
_entity_poly.entity_id
_entity_poly.type
_entity_poly.pdbx_seq_one_letter_code
_entity_poly.pdbx_strand_id
1 'polypeptide(L)'
;MAGAQPGVHALQLQPVRVSASLKKGSTFVKWDDDSTSVTTVFLRTDPQGFFLYWTDQNKVQESELLDVSFVKDARCGKHARAPKDPKLREHLDVGNAGGRLENRMLTIVHGPDLVNISYLNVVAAQEEIAKVWRFFQFFLKLKQIINNCF
;
A
#
# COMPACT_ATOMS: atom_id res chain seq x y z
N MET A 1 21.14 17.45 49.13
CA MET A 1 21.39 17.36 47.67
C MET A 1 20.48 16.27 47.13
N ALA A 2 19.35 16.62 46.51
CA ALA A 2 18.42 15.64 45.95
C ALA A 2 18.98 15.11 44.62
N GLY A 3 19.26 13.81 44.56
CA GLY A 3 19.65 13.14 43.32
C GLY A 3 18.43 12.95 42.43
N ALA A 4 18.32 13.73 41.37
CA ALA A 4 17.33 13.48 40.33
C ALA A 4 17.73 12.20 39.59
N GLN A 5 16.93 11.13 39.72
CA GLN A 5 17.03 9.98 38.82
C GLN A 5 16.49 10.42 37.45
N PRO A 6 17.29 10.36 36.37
CA PRO A 6 16.76 10.55 35.04
C PRO A 6 15.90 9.32 34.74
N GLY A 7 14.58 9.48 34.84
CA GLY A 7 13.63 8.50 34.35
C GLY A 7 13.73 8.44 32.83
N VAL A 8 14.68 7.66 32.32
CA VAL A 8 14.77 7.34 30.89
C VAL A 8 13.65 6.35 30.62
N HIS A 9 12.43 6.85 30.39
CA HIS A 9 11.44 6.09 29.64
C HIS A 9 11.92 6.04 28.19
N ALA A 10 12.96 5.25 27.93
CA ALA A 10 13.31 4.84 26.57
C ALA A 10 12.07 4.11 26.04
N LEU A 11 11.32 4.76 25.15
CA LEU A 11 10.26 4.12 24.40
C LEU A 11 10.89 2.94 23.67
N GLN A 12 10.65 1.71 24.17
CA GLN A 12 11.10 0.50 23.49
C GLN A 12 10.29 0.38 22.20
N LEU A 13 10.89 0.80 21.09
CA LEU A 13 10.33 0.62 19.76
C LEU A 13 10.23 -0.87 19.47
N GLN A 14 9.01 -1.38 19.33
CA GLN A 14 8.79 -2.76 18.95
C GLN A 14 9.02 -2.93 17.44
N PRO A 15 9.64 -4.03 17.00
CA PRO A 15 9.76 -4.35 15.59
C PRO A 15 8.37 -4.41 14.94
N VAL A 16 8.19 -3.69 13.84
CA VAL A 16 6.90 -3.63 13.14
C VAL A 16 6.58 -5.02 12.57
N ARG A 17 5.46 -5.63 13.01
CA ARG A 17 5.03 -6.95 12.55
C ARG A 17 4.04 -6.83 11.41
N VAL A 18 4.36 -7.47 10.28
CA VAL A 18 3.44 -7.60 9.15
C VAL A 18 2.33 -8.60 9.52
N SER A 19 1.07 -8.25 9.24
CA SER A 19 -0.08 -9.13 9.49
C SER A 19 -0.09 -10.36 8.57
N ALA A 20 -0.71 -11.46 9.02
CA ALA A 20 -0.81 -12.68 8.22
C ALA A 20 -1.50 -12.45 6.86
N SER A 21 -2.52 -11.58 6.84
CA SER A 21 -3.27 -11.26 5.62
C SER A 21 -2.41 -10.55 4.57
N LEU A 22 -1.52 -9.62 4.96
CA LEU A 22 -0.62 -8.93 4.02
C LEU A 22 0.44 -9.89 3.44
N LYS A 23 0.93 -10.85 4.23
CA LYS A 23 1.85 -11.89 3.78
C LYS A 23 1.19 -12.88 2.82
N LYS A 24 -0.03 -13.30 3.16
CA LYS A 24 -0.82 -14.20 2.30
C LYS A 24 -1.13 -13.56 0.96
N GLY A 25 -1.37 -12.26 0.95
CA GLY A 25 -1.66 -11.48 -0.25
C GLY A 25 -3.14 -11.40 -0.57
N SER A 26 -3.46 -10.55 -1.54
CA SER A 26 -4.83 -10.37 -2.03
C SER A 26 -4.82 -9.99 -3.50
N THR A 27 -5.92 -10.28 -4.18
CA THR A 27 -6.10 -9.93 -5.60
C THR A 27 -6.59 -8.49 -5.74
N PHE A 28 -6.00 -7.76 -6.67
CA PHE A 28 -6.34 -6.39 -7.02
C PHE A 28 -6.42 -6.22 -8.54
N VAL A 29 -7.07 -5.14 -8.96
CA VAL A 29 -6.97 -4.63 -10.33
C VAL A 29 -6.02 -3.44 -10.33
N LYS A 30 -4.85 -3.58 -10.96
CA LYS A 30 -3.89 -2.50 -11.22
C LYS A 30 -4.36 -1.70 -12.43
N TRP A 31 -4.24 -0.38 -12.34
CA TRP A 31 -4.55 0.54 -13.43
C TRP A 31 -3.53 1.68 -13.48
N ASP A 32 -3.44 2.33 -14.63
CA ASP A 32 -2.53 3.44 -14.88
C ASP A 32 -3.30 4.66 -15.43
N ASP A 33 -2.82 5.88 -15.21
CA ASP A 33 -3.49 7.09 -15.68
C ASP A 33 -3.24 7.36 -17.17
N ASP A 34 -2.13 6.88 -17.71
CA ASP A 34 -1.69 7.11 -19.09
C ASP A 34 -2.23 6.01 -20.04
N SER A 35 -2.97 5.04 -19.50
CA SER A 35 -3.54 3.92 -20.24
C SER A 35 -4.95 3.56 -19.74
N THR A 36 -5.83 3.15 -20.65
CA THR A 36 -7.13 2.57 -20.28
C THR A 36 -7.04 1.09 -19.90
N SER A 37 -5.83 0.53 -19.91
CA SER A 37 -5.59 -0.88 -19.60
C SER A 37 -5.69 -1.14 -18.10
N VAL A 38 -6.31 -2.27 -17.76
CA VAL A 38 -6.40 -2.79 -16.40
C VAL A 38 -5.79 -4.18 -16.37
N THR A 39 -5.15 -4.52 -15.25
CA THR A 39 -4.50 -5.83 -15.09
C THR A 39 -4.81 -6.39 -13.72
N THR A 40 -5.28 -7.63 -13.66
CA THR A 40 -5.49 -8.31 -12.39
C THR A 40 -4.15 -8.79 -11.84
N VAL A 41 -3.80 -8.33 -10.64
CA VAL A 41 -2.53 -8.63 -9.99
C VAL A 41 -2.76 -9.26 -8.62
N PHE A 42 -1.84 -10.13 -8.22
CA PHE A 42 -1.80 -10.66 -6.86
C PHE A 42 -0.74 -9.94 -6.03
N LEU A 43 -1.16 -9.10 -5.09
CA LEU A 43 -0.30 -8.23 -4.29
C LEU A 43 -0.04 -8.82 -2.91
N ARG A 44 1.22 -8.78 -2.43
CA ARG A 44 1.63 -9.27 -1.11
C ARG A 44 2.91 -8.60 -0.62
N THR A 45 3.14 -8.69 0.69
CA THR A 45 4.38 -8.25 1.32
C THR A 45 5.23 -9.45 1.71
N ASP A 46 6.55 -9.28 1.82
CA ASP A 46 7.40 -10.29 2.45
C ASP A 46 7.12 -10.37 3.98
N PRO A 47 7.56 -11.45 4.66
CA PRO A 47 7.30 -11.61 6.09
C PRO A 47 7.88 -10.51 6.99
N GLN A 48 8.95 -9.85 6.56
CA GLN A 48 9.67 -8.78 7.27
C GLN A 48 9.19 -7.38 6.85
N GLY A 49 8.41 -7.29 5.76
CA GLY A 49 7.78 -6.07 5.25
C GLY A 49 8.78 -5.06 4.71
N PHE A 50 9.85 -5.54 4.09
CA PHE A 50 10.81 -4.75 3.33
C PHE A 50 10.38 -4.55 1.88
N PHE A 51 9.60 -5.49 1.36
CA PHE A 51 9.21 -5.52 -0.03
C PHE A 51 7.71 -5.70 -0.16
N LEU A 52 7.14 -4.91 -1.05
CA LEU A 52 5.83 -5.14 -1.63
C LEU A 52 6.04 -5.68 -3.04
N TYR A 53 5.32 -6.72 -3.42
CA TYR A 53 5.46 -7.28 -4.77
C TYR A 53 4.13 -7.79 -5.29
N TRP A 54 4.00 -7.78 -6.60
CA TRP A 54 2.81 -8.25 -7.29
C TRP A 54 3.15 -9.00 -8.56
N THR A 55 2.29 -9.95 -8.89
CA THR A 55 2.40 -10.78 -10.08
C THR A 55 1.14 -10.59 -10.91
N ASP A 56 1.29 -10.35 -12.22
CA ASP A 56 0.19 -10.34 -13.16
C ASP A 56 -0.38 -11.78 -13.27
N GLN A 57 -1.68 -11.94 -13.07
CA GLN A 57 -2.33 -13.24 -13.14
C GLN A 57 -2.29 -13.86 -14.55
N ASN A 58 -2.18 -13.04 -15.60
CA ASN A 58 -2.04 -13.50 -16.98
C ASN A 58 -0.59 -13.78 -17.37
N LYS A 59 0.38 -13.26 -16.61
CA LYS A 59 1.81 -13.42 -16.85
C LYS A 59 2.52 -13.83 -15.57
N VAL A 60 2.21 -15.04 -15.10
CA VAL A 60 2.60 -15.54 -13.77
C VAL A 60 4.13 -15.60 -13.55
N GLN A 61 4.93 -15.55 -14.61
CA GLN A 61 6.40 -15.54 -14.52
C GLN A 61 7.00 -14.13 -14.31
N GLU A 62 6.22 -13.07 -14.47
CA GLU A 62 6.67 -11.68 -14.30
C GLU A 62 6.14 -11.13 -12.97
N SER A 63 7.03 -10.96 -12.00
CA SER A 63 6.72 -10.29 -10.74
C SER A 63 7.46 -8.97 -10.64
N GLU A 64 6.72 -7.92 -10.31
CA GLU A 64 7.26 -6.61 -10.01
C GLU A 64 7.50 -6.48 -8.50
N LEU A 65 8.54 -5.73 -8.13
CA LEU A 65 8.99 -5.55 -6.75
C LEU A 65 9.12 -4.06 -6.43
N LEU A 66 8.61 -3.65 -5.27
CA LEU A 66 8.76 -2.32 -4.69
C LEU A 66 9.42 -2.43 -3.31
N ASP A 67 10.58 -1.79 -3.19
CA ASP A 67 11.22 -1.58 -1.90
C ASP A 67 10.41 -0.57 -1.08
N VAL A 68 10.00 -0.99 0.12
CA VAL A 68 9.19 -0.20 1.04
C VAL A 68 9.92 1.06 1.51
N SER A 69 11.26 1.10 1.46
CA SER A 69 12.04 2.31 1.77
C SER A 69 11.78 3.46 0.80
N PHE A 70 11.35 3.17 -0.42
CA PHE A 70 10.96 4.19 -1.41
C PHE A 70 9.51 4.64 -1.28
N VAL A 71 8.70 3.98 -0.46
CA VAL A 71 7.31 4.38 -0.25
C VAL A 71 7.27 5.67 0.57
N LYS A 72 6.61 6.69 0.03
CA LYS A 72 6.42 8.00 0.67
C LYS A 72 5.06 8.13 1.34
N ASP A 73 4.03 7.49 0.79
CA ASP A 73 2.66 7.52 1.32
C ASP A 73 1.85 6.33 0.79
N ALA A 74 0.78 5.97 1.50
CA ALA A 74 -0.23 5.04 1.04
C ALA A 74 -1.62 5.63 1.32
N ARG A 75 -2.41 5.81 0.26
CA ARG A 75 -3.70 6.50 0.30
C ARG A 75 -4.82 5.54 -0.02
N CYS A 76 -5.91 5.64 0.73
CA CYS A 76 -7.08 4.77 0.57
C CYS A 76 -8.36 5.58 0.51
N GLY A 77 -9.43 4.99 -0.04
CA GLY A 77 -10.73 5.65 -0.03
C GLY A 77 -10.74 6.89 -0.93
N LYS A 78 -11.45 7.92 -0.47
CA LYS A 78 -11.48 9.26 -1.09
C LYS A 78 -10.11 9.95 -1.25
N HIS A 79 -9.08 9.49 -0.53
CA HIS A 79 -7.72 10.05 -0.66
C HIS A 79 -6.87 9.30 -1.69
N ALA A 80 -7.30 8.11 -2.11
CA ALA A 80 -6.67 7.41 -3.22
C ALA A 80 -6.85 8.23 -4.50
N ARG A 81 -5.93 8.04 -5.44
CA ARG A 81 -6.01 8.67 -6.75
C ARG A 81 -7.23 8.11 -7.48
N ALA A 82 -8.08 8.97 -8.02
CA ALA A 82 -9.24 8.56 -8.80
C ALA A 82 -8.88 8.49 -10.30
N PRO A 83 -9.38 7.49 -11.06
CA PRO A 83 -9.21 7.44 -12.51
C PRO A 83 -9.87 8.67 -13.15
N LYS A 84 -9.11 9.42 -13.95
CA LYS A 84 -9.61 10.60 -14.65
C LYS A 84 -10.37 10.24 -15.92
N ASP A 85 -9.96 9.17 -16.58
CA ASP A 85 -10.61 8.68 -17.80
C ASP A 85 -11.96 8.01 -17.46
N PRO A 86 -13.07 8.43 -18.09
CA PRO A 86 -14.39 7.86 -17.82
C PRO A 86 -14.52 6.38 -18.17
N LYS A 87 -13.88 5.90 -19.25
CA LYS A 87 -13.93 4.49 -19.67
C LYS A 87 -13.16 3.62 -18.69
N LEU A 88 -12.01 4.10 -18.23
CA LEU A 88 -11.24 3.41 -17.19
C LEU A 88 -12.04 3.33 -15.88
N ARG A 89 -12.68 4.45 -15.48
CA ARG A 89 -13.55 4.46 -14.31
C ARG A 89 -14.70 3.45 -14.43
N GLU A 90 -15.34 3.39 -15.58
CA GLU A 90 -16.40 2.42 -15.86
C GLU A 90 -15.87 0.98 -15.74
N HIS A 91 -14.74 0.65 -16.37
CA HIS A 91 -14.13 -0.68 -16.25
C HIS A 91 -13.80 -1.08 -14.80
N LEU A 92 -13.36 -0.13 -13.97
CA LEU A 92 -13.04 -0.38 -12.57
C LEU A 92 -14.29 -0.52 -11.69
N ASP A 93 -15.41 0.08 -12.11
CA ASP A 93 -16.69 0.03 -11.42
C ASP A 93 -17.55 -1.18 -11.85
N VAL A 94 -17.32 -1.69 -13.07
CA VAL A 94 -17.95 -2.91 -13.60
C VAL A 94 -17.53 -4.10 -12.73
N GLY A 95 -18.44 -4.51 -11.86
CA GLY A 95 -18.24 -5.66 -10.98
C GLY A 95 -19.02 -5.63 -9.67
N ASN A 96 -19.62 -4.49 -9.28
CA ASN A 96 -20.44 -4.30 -8.06
C ASN A 96 -20.04 -5.20 -6.88
N ALA A 97 -18.75 -5.31 -6.63
CA ALA A 97 -18.16 -6.29 -5.71
C ALA A 97 -18.14 -5.74 -4.27
N GLY A 98 -19.29 -5.20 -3.85
CA GLY A 98 -19.51 -4.62 -2.52
C GLY A 98 -19.06 -3.16 -2.41
N GLY A 99 -20.01 -2.24 -2.63
CA GLY A 99 -19.88 -0.84 -2.24
C GLY A 99 -19.27 0.11 -3.29
N ARG A 100 -19.10 1.38 -2.90
CA ARG A 100 -18.58 2.44 -3.76
C ARG A 100 -17.14 2.12 -4.19
N LEU A 101 -16.82 2.30 -5.48
CA LEU A 101 -15.46 2.12 -6.03
C LEU A 101 -14.39 2.74 -5.12
N GLU A 102 -14.61 3.98 -4.70
CA GLU A 102 -13.73 4.75 -3.80
C GLU A 102 -13.28 3.94 -2.58
N ASN A 103 -14.18 3.19 -1.94
CA ASN A 103 -13.88 2.44 -0.72
C ASN A 103 -12.88 1.29 -0.94
N ARG A 104 -12.77 0.82 -2.19
CA ARG A 104 -11.90 -0.26 -2.64
C ARG A 104 -10.58 0.24 -3.21
N MET A 105 -10.41 1.54 -3.39
CA MET A 105 -9.22 2.12 -4.00
C MET A 105 -8.05 2.25 -3.01
N LEU A 106 -6.86 1.92 -3.49
CA LEU A 106 -5.58 2.10 -2.83
C LEU A 106 -4.57 2.68 -3.83
N THR A 107 -3.83 3.71 -3.41
CA THR A 107 -2.72 4.28 -4.15
C THR A 107 -1.48 4.27 -3.27
N ILE A 108 -0.41 3.63 -3.74
CA ILE A 108 0.90 3.68 -3.08
C ILE A 108 1.76 4.68 -3.83
N VAL A 109 2.24 5.68 -3.10
CA VAL A 109 3.12 6.74 -3.60
C VAL A 109 4.54 6.35 -3.27
N HIS A 110 5.39 6.22 -4.27
CA HIS A 110 6.78 5.80 -4.07
C HIS A 110 7.75 6.52 -5.00
N GLY A 111 9.02 6.56 -4.64
CA GLY A 111 10.06 7.21 -5.41
C GLY A 111 11.37 7.34 -4.64
N PRO A 112 12.50 7.57 -5.32
CA PRO A 112 13.78 7.82 -4.65
C PRO A 112 13.71 9.10 -3.79
N ASP A 113 13.05 10.14 -4.28
CA ASP A 113 12.98 11.45 -3.64
C ASP A 113 11.58 12.08 -3.75
N LEU A 114 11.43 13.36 -3.35
CA LEU A 114 10.15 14.08 -3.35
C LEU A 114 9.77 14.67 -4.71
N VAL A 115 10.64 14.59 -5.71
CA VAL A 115 10.44 15.11 -7.06
C VAL A 115 10.07 13.95 -8.01
N ASN A 116 10.84 12.87 -7.95
CA ASN A 116 10.68 11.69 -8.78
C ASN A 116 9.67 10.72 -8.15
N ILE A 117 8.38 11.04 -8.27
CA ILE A 117 7.28 10.28 -7.66
C ILE A 117 6.54 9.44 -8.71
N SER A 118 6.35 8.17 -8.38
CA SER A 118 5.50 7.21 -9.10
C SER A 118 4.33 6.75 -8.23
N TYR A 119 3.31 6.20 -8.89
CA TYR A 119 2.07 5.75 -8.26
C TYR A 119 1.77 4.32 -8.66
N LEU A 120 1.58 3.45 -7.68
CA LEU A 120 0.92 2.16 -7.87
C LEU A 120 -0.55 2.32 -7.49
N ASN A 121 -1.42 2.41 -8.50
CA ASN A 121 -2.86 2.49 -8.30
C ASN A 121 -3.49 1.11 -8.44
N VAL A 122 -4.24 0.71 -7.42
CA VAL A 122 -4.92 -0.58 -7.39
C VAL A 122 -6.34 -0.46 -6.81
N VAL A 123 -7.23 -1.33 -7.26
CA VAL A 123 -8.58 -1.46 -6.74
C VAL A 123 -8.75 -2.88 -6.18
N ALA A 124 -9.14 -2.97 -4.92
CA ALA A 124 -9.41 -4.25 -4.29
C ALA A 124 -10.67 -4.90 -4.88
N ALA A 125 -10.65 -6.23 -4.97
CA ALA A 125 -11.86 -6.96 -5.37
C ALA A 125 -13.04 -6.68 -4.41
N GLN A 126 -12.76 -6.57 -3.11
CA GLN A 126 -13.77 -6.33 -2.06
C GLN A 126 -13.33 -5.22 -1.11
N GLU A 127 -14.30 -4.54 -0.47
CA GLU A 127 -14.01 -3.46 0.49
C GLU A 127 -13.25 -3.97 1.73
N GLU A 128 -13.52 -5.20 2.16
CA GLU A 128 -12.86 -5.84 3.31
C GLU A 128 -11.36 -5.97 3.08
N ILE A 129 -10.97 -6.31 1.86
CA ILE A 129 -9.55 -6.36 1.45
C ILE A 129 -8.95 -4.96 1.56
N ALA A 130 -9.60 -3.94 1.01
CA ALA A 130 -9.11 -2.57 1.11
C ALA A 130 -8.96 -2.11 2.58
N LYS A 131 -9.87 -2.51 3.48
CA LYS A 131 -9.77 -2.23 4.93
C LYS A 131 -8.54 -2.89 5.57
N VAL A 132 -8.24 -4.15 5.23
CA VAL A 132 -7.03 -4.82 5.72
C VAL A 132 -5.78 -4.09 5.22
N TRP A 133 -5.77 -3.69 3.96
CA TRP A 133 -4.64 -3.00 3.35
C TRP A 133 -4.49 -1.54 3.80
N ARG A 134 -5.53 -0.90 4.37
CA ARG A 134 -5.36 0.37 5.10
C ARG A 134 -4.40 0.26 6.27
N PHE A 135 -4.30 -0.90 6.93
CA PHE A 135 -3.31 -1.10 8.00
C PHE A 135 -1.87 -1.09 7.48
N PHE A 136 -1.66 -1.33 6.18
CA PHE A 136 -0.35 -1.12 5.56
C PHE A 136 0.09 0.35 5.66
N GLN A 137 -0.83 1.32 5.58
CA GLN A 137 -0.50 2.74 5.80
C GLN A 137 0.05 3.00 7.21
N PHE A 138 -0.53 2.36 8.24
CA PHE A 138 -0.02 2.44 9.60
C PHE A 138 1.35 1.77 9.74
N PHE A 139 1.54 0.62 9.11
CA PHE A 139 2.82 -0.09 9.06
C PHE A 139 3.94 0.79 8.47
N LEU A 140 3.66 1.46 7.34
CA LEU A 140 4.58 2.38 6.67
C LEU A 140 4.97 3.56 7.56
N LYS A 141 3.97 4.23 8.17
CA LYS A 141 4.22 5.37 9.06
C LYS A 141 5.10 5.00 10.25
N LEU A 142 4.86 3.83 10.86
CA LEU A 142 5.70 3.35 11.96
C LEU A 142 7.14 3.10 11.52
N LYS A 143 7.36 2.47 10.35
CA LYS A 143 8.72 2.27 9.83
C LYS A 143 9.44 3.58 9.49
N GLN A 144 8.73 4.55 8.93
CA GLN A 144 9.33 5.85 8.60
C GLN A 144 9.72 6.64 9.86
N ILE A 145 8.95 6.54 10.95
CA ILE A 145 9.33 7.13 12.24
C ILE A 145 10.59 6.45 12.79
N ILE A 146 10.66 5.12 12.74
CA ILE A 146 11.82 4.37 13.23
C ILE A 146 13.09 4.72 12.42
N ASN A 147 12.99 4.79 11.09
CA ASN A 147 14.13 5.08 10.22
C ASN A 147 14.63 6.53 10.29
N ASN A 148 13.81 7.49 10.73
CA ASN A 148 14.24 8.89 10.90
C ASN A 148 14.68 9.22 12.34
N CYS A 149 14.57 8.29 13.28
CA CYS A 149 14.98 8.47 14.67
C CYS A 149 16.41 7.96 14.97
N PHE A 150 17.13 7.44 13.97
CA PHE A 150 18.52 6.98 14.09
C PHE A 150 19.40 7.61 13.01
#